data_AF-A0A8S2YNY0-F1
#
_entry.id   AF-A0A8S2YNY0-F1
#
_cell.length_a   1.000
_cell.length_b   1.000
_cell.length_c   1.000
_cell.angle_alpha   90.00
_cell.angle_beta   90.00
_cell.angle_gamma   90.00
#
_symmetry.space_group_name_H-M   'P 1'
#
loop_
_entity.id
_entity.type
_entity.pdbx_description
1 polymer ?
#
loop_
_entity_poly.entity_id
_entity_poly.type
_entity_poly.pdbx_seq_one_letter_code
_entity_poly.pdbx_strand_id
1 'polypeptide(L)' 'VISPKSTLRNWMNELKRWVPSLNSVCLIGSAEERSRVIREEVEPGGWDVVVTSYEIVLREAAILKKYNWCYVVIDEAHRI' A
#
# COMPACT_ATOMS: atom_id res chain seq x y z
N VAL A 1 0.64 -4.13 -3.26
CA VAL A 1 2.09 -4.39 -3.37
C VAL A 1 2.72 -4.24 -1.99
N ILE A 2 3.50 -5.24 -1.57
CA ILE A 2 4.25 -5.24 -0.30
C ILE A 2 5.73 -5.22 -0.67
N SER A 3 6.48 -4.25 -0.15
CA SER A 3 7.86 -3.98 -0.60
C SER A 3 8.72 -3.41 0.53
N PRO A 4 10.07 -3.51 0.46
CA PRO A 4 10.93 -2.81 1.42
C PRO A 4 10.64 -1.32 1.49
N LYS A 5 10.75 -0.72 2.68
CA LYS A 5 10.43 0.70 2.90
C LYS A 5 11.21 1.65 1.97
N SER A 6 12.44 1.28 1.62
CA SER A 6 13.32 2.03 0.72
C SER A 6 12.81 2.11 -0.72
N THR A 7 12.05 1.11 -1.19
CA THR A 7 11.60 1.02 -2.59
C THR A 7 10.16 1.48 -2.80
N LEU A 8 9.41 1.78 -1.74
CA LEU A 8 8.01 2.24 -1.85
C LEU A 8 7.86 3.53 -2.66
N ARG A 9 8.78 4.49 -2.49
CA ARG A 9 8.77 5.73 -3.28
C ARG A 9 8.97 5.43 -4.76
N ASN A 10 9.83 4.46 -5.08
CA ASN A 10 10.06 4.04 -6.45
C ASN A 10 8.79 3.45 -7.06
N TRP A 11 8.13 2.53 -6.35
CA TRP A 11 6.84 1.96 -6.75
C TRP A 11 5.79 3.02 -7.05
N MET A 12 5.62 4.01 -6.16
CA MET A 12 4.66 5.10 -6.38
C MET A 12 5.02 5.95 -7.60
N ASN A 13 6.30 6.27 -7.80
CA ASN A 13 6.77 7.03 -8.96
C ASN A 13 6.54 6.26 -10.27
N GLU A 14 6.81 4.96 -10.28
CA GLU A 14 6.61 4.11 -11.44
C GLU A 14 5.13 3.93 -11.78
N LEU A 15 4.27 3.67 -10.79
CA LEU A 15 2.82 3.61 -11.02
C LEU A 15 2.31 4.91 -11.65
N LYS A 16 2.74 6.07 -11.12
CA LYS A 16 2.38 7.37 -11.68
C LYS A 16 2.96 7.61 -13.09
N ARG A 17 4.16 7.11 -13.37
CA ARG A 17 4.83 7.29 -14.67
C ARG A 17 4.22 6.40 -15.76
N TRP A 18 4.03 5.13 -15.45
CA TRP A 18 3.68 4.10 -16.43
C TRP A 18 2.18 3.90 -16.55
N VAL A 19 1.42 4.06 -15.46
CA VAL A 19 -0.04 3.84 -15.44
C VAL A 19 -0.74 4.93 -14.59
N PRO A 20 -0.70 6.20 -15.00
CA PRO A 20 -1.25 7.33 -14.23
C PRO A 20 -2.76 7.27 -14.00
N SER A 21 -3.48 6.43 -14.73
CA SER A 21 -4.93 6.23 -14.56
C SER A 21 -5.29 5.41 -13.33
N LEU A 22 -4.33 4.70 -12.72
CA LEU A 22 -4.57 3.93 -11.51
C LEU A 22 -4.47 4.81 -10.26
N ASN A 23 -5.47 4.70 -9.40
CA ASN A 23 -5.47 5.33 -8.08
C ASN A 23 -4.58 4.52 -7.14
N SER A 24 -3.34 4.97 -6.98
CA SER A 24 -2.36 4.35 -6.08
C SER A 24 -2.31 5.06 -4.73
N VAL A 25 -2.33 4.28 -3.64
CA VAL A 25 -2.26 4.76 -2.25
C VAL A 25 -1.03 4.18 -1.58
N CYS A 26 -0.23 5.03 -0.92
CA CYS A 26 0.95 4.60 -0.18
C CYS A 26 0.65 4.56 1.32
N LEU A 27 0.44 3.37 1.88
CA LEU A 27 0.15 3.19 3.30
C LEU A 27 1.45 3.01 4.09
N ILE A 28 2.03 4.12 4.55
CA ILE A 28 3.19 4.20 5.43
C ILE A 28 3.09 5.41 6.36
N GLY A 29 4.08 5.56 7.26
CA GLY A 29 4.21 6.73 8.13
C GLY A 29 4.00 6.41 9.60
N SER A 30 3.87 7.46 10.41
CA SER A 30 3.52 7.38 11.84
C SER A 30 2.12 6.76 12.02
N ALA A 31 1.75 6.46 13.27
CA ALA A 31 0.40 5.96 13.54
C ALA A 31 -0.67 7.00 13.17
N GLU A 32 -0.44 8.30 13.41
CA GLU A 32 -1.38 9.34 13.01
C GLU A 32 -1.51 9.45 11.49
N GLU A 33 -0.38 9.45 10.76
CA GLU A 33 -0.37 9.53 9.30
C GLU A 33 -1.12 8.36 8.67
N ARG A 34 -0.86 7.13 9.14
CA ARG A 34 -1.56 5.95 8.65
C ARG A 34 -3.05 6.00 8.96
N SER A 35 -3.43 6.43 10.16
CA SER A 35 -4.84 6.56 10.54
C SER A 35 -5.58 7.54 9.63
N ARG A 36 -4.94 8.65 9.26
CA ARG A 36 -5.48 9.60 8.29
C ARG A 36 -5.65 8.98 6.91
N VAL A 37 -4.58 8.38 6.37
CA VAL A 37 -4.60 7.74 5.03
C VAL A 37 -5.63 6.62 4.98
N ILE A 38 -5.75 5.83 6.04
CA ILE A 38 -6.77 4.78 6.13
C ILE A 38 -8.16 5.37 6.02
N ARG A 39 -8.49 6.38 6.82
CA ARG A 39 -9.82 6.99 6.83
C ARG A 39 -10.16 7.71 5.52
N GLU A 40 -9.20 8.42 4.95
CA GLU A 40 -9.44 9.33 3.81
C GLU A 40 -9.27 8.65 2.45
N GLU A 41 -8.37 7.67 2.34
CA GLU A 41 -8.02 7.06 1.04
C GLU A 41 -8.40 5.58 0.99
N VAL A 42 -8.12 4.79 2.04
CA VAL A 42 -8.32 3.33 2.02
C VAL A 42 -9.79 2.93 2.26
N GLU A 43 -10.40 3.45 3.32
CA GLU A 43 -11.78 3.12 3.73
C GLU A 43 -12.84 3.44 2.66
N PRO A 44 -12.76 4.58 1.94
CA PRO A 44 -13.69 4.86 0.84
C PRO A 44 -13.61 3.87 -0.33
N GLY A 45 -12.52 3.10 -0.45
CA GLY A 45 -12.39 2.05 -1.46
C GLY A 45 -12.21 2.53 -2.90
N GLY A 46 -11.82 3.79 -3.10
CA GLY A 46 -11.61 4.40 -4.43
C GLY A 46 -10.22 4.13 -5.04
N TRP A 47 -9.45 3.23 -4.47
CA TRP A 47 -8.07 2.90 -4.87
C TRP A 47 -8.01 1.63 -5.70
N ASP A 48 -7.04 1.58 -6.61
CA ASP A 48 -6.74 0.39 -7.42
C ASP A 48 -5.54 -0.38 -6.83
N VAL A 49 -4.56 0.34 -6.28
CA VAL A 49 -3.31 -0.25 -5.79
C VAL A 49 -2.93 0.34 -4.44
N VAL A 50 -2.81 -0.50 -3.41
CA VAL A 50 -2.17 -0.12 -2.14
C VAL A 50 -0.72 -0.60 -2.13
N VAL A 51 0.21 0.32 -1.89
CA VAL A 51 1.64 0.07 -1.73
C VAL A 51 1.99 0.25 -0.25
N THR A 52 2.58 -0.77 0.37
CA THR A 52 2.92 -0.75 1.80
C THR A 52 4.17 -1.59 2.10
N SER A 53 4.70 -1.48 3.32
CA SER A 53 5.83 -2.28 3.77
C SER A 53 5.42 -3.54 4.54
N TYR A 54 6.36 -4.47 4.68
CA TYR A 54 6.22 -5.70 5.47
C TYR A 54 5.74 -5.45 6.91
N GLU A 55 6.28 -4.45 7.59
CA GLU A 55 5.87 -4.15 8.96
C GLU A 55 4.47 -3.54 9.03
N ILE A 56 4.13 -2.67 8.06
CA ILE A 56 2.86 -1.95 8.07
C ILE A 56 1.70 -2.86 7.66
N VAL A 57 1.89 -3.75 6.69
CA VAL A 57 0.86 -4.72 6.30
C VAL A 57 0.44 -5.61 7.45
N LEU A 58 1.38 -5.98 8.33
CA LEU A 58 1.09 -6.77 9.52
C LEU A 58 0.36 -5.95 10.60
N ARG A 59 0.79 -4.71 10.83
CA ARG A 59 0.14 -3.81 11.81
C ARG A 59 -1.30 -3.46 11.43
N GLU A 60 -1.53 -3.15 10.16
CA GLU A 60 -2.84 -2.71 9.65
C GLU A 60 -3.64 -3.86 9.02
N ALA A 61 -3.25 -5.11 9.28
CA ALA A 61 -3.84 -6.31 8.68
C ALA A 61 -5.36 -6.41 8.93
N ALA A 62 -5.83 -5.97 10.09
CA ALA A 62 -7.26 -6.00 10.43
C ALA A 62 -8.12 -5.16 9.47
N ILE A 63 -7.59 -4.04 8.99
CA ILE A 63 -8.29 -3.18 8.02
C ILE A 63 -8.15 -3.75 6.61
N LEU A 64 -6.93 -4.13 6.23
CA LEU A 64 -6.66 -4.65 4.88
C LEU A 64 -7.39 -5.97 4.59
N LYS A 65 -7.64 -6.80 5.61
CA LYS A 65 -8.43 -8.04 5.49
C LYS A 65 -9.92 -7.82 5.22
N LYS A 66 -10.44 -6.60 5.37
CA LYS A 66 -11.84 -6.28 5.03
C LYS A 66 -12.09 -6.29 3.52
N TYR A 67 -11.03 -6.20 2.72
CA TYR A 67 -11.10 -6.14 1.26
C TYR A 67 -10.78 -7.49 0.62
N ASN A 68 -11.49 -7.80 -0.46
CA ASN A 68 -11.18 -8.96 -1.31
C ASN A 68 -10.11 -8.56 -2.32
N TRP A 69 -8.88 -9.03 -2.10
CA TRP A 69 -7.74 -8.73 -2.96
C TRP A 69 -7.72 -9.62 -4.20
N CYS A 70 -7.63 -9.03 -5.39
CA CYS A 70 -7.40 -9.78 -6.62
C CYS A 70 -5.95 -10.27 -6.73
N TYR A 71 -5.00 -9.43 -6.31
CA TYR A 71 -3.57 -9.73 -6.40
C TYR A 71 -2.82 -9.22 -5.16
N VAL A 72 -1.88 -10.05 -4.70
CA VAL A 72 -0.87 -9.65 -3.70
C VAL A 72 0.50 -9.85 -4.33
N VAL A 73 1.19 -8.74 -4.59
CA VAL A 73 2.56 -8.73 -5.10
C VAL A 73 3.50 -8.45 -3.94
N ILE A 74 4.50 -9.32 -3.76
CA ILE A 74 5.53 -9.21 -2.72
C ILE A 74 6.87 -9.00 -3.43
N ASP A 75 7.49 -7.85 -3.19
CA ASP A 75 8.76 -7.46 -3.77
C ASP A 75 9.92 -7.78 -2.81
N GLU A 76 11.03 -8.32 -3.33
CA GLU A 76 12.13 -8.86 -2.52
C GLU A 76 11.71 -9.98 -1.55
N ALA A 77 10.91 -10.92 -2.05
CA ALA A 77 10.34 -12.03 -1.27
C ALA A 77 11.38 -12.96 -0.61
N HIS A 78 12.66 -12.87 -0.99
CA HIS A 78 13.76 -13.58 -0.33
C HIS A 78 13.96 -13.17 1.15
N ARG A 79 13.29 -12.09 1.60
CA ARG A 79 13.29 -11.62 2.99
C ARG A 79 12.15 -12.17 3.86
N ILE A 80 11.24 -12.97 3.28
CA ILE A 80 10.16 -13.64 4.01
C ILE A 80 10.65 -14.94 4.63
#